data_AF-A0A923FQU3-F1
#
_entry.id   AF-A0A923FQU3-F1
#
_cell.length_a   1.000
_cell.length_b   1.000
_cell.length_c   1.000
_cell.angle_alpha   90.00
_cell.angle_beta   90.00
_cell.angle_gamma   90.00
#
_symmetry.space_group_name_H-M   'P 1'
#
loop_
_entity.id
_entity.type
_entity.pdbx_description
1 polymer ?
#
loop_
_entity_poly.entity_id
_entity_poly.type
_entity_poly.pdbx_seq_one_letter_code
_entity_poly.pdbx_strand_id
1 'polypeptide(L)'
;MLFFIRCKPALSWMMVFTLAYWAQCASAQLAASGQSPFESGGRLALDADELKWIRDNPRVVVASMQFPLYLFKDEHGRWNGLTDDILRRIQDMTGLEFVHRESFSPDQLMTMLQNGEADLTTTLVMNDERREFLSFSHAFGGSGWVFVSRFGEPLLHSLSQLNGRILVLPARHALETEIRRDYPAIELRTVKTYGEARALVESREAYATIENETGAHFYPAGHLQVGGNLENRWEPDYLAVRQELRPLLGILNKALEAFPAEDMRALRSKWLAGSVSPQAPSSSLRIAQWDYWCVAVVGVFGLFSLLWNRRLQAQIDQRLKAEAVLKDQLAFQRTLMNAIPDPIFIRDLEGRLIMCNKSYEDQLATRFETLRGTRLTDSAAFPLATAELLHGELMEQLLTRQPRFVDRQLMFSNGLRDIYHWSVPFYGSDGQLRGLLGGWVDVRPRRSRSNRFLA
;
A
#
# COMPACT_ATOMS: atom_id res chain seq x y z
N MET A 1 -39.39 -17.94 -0.87
CA MET A 1 -38.02 -18.29 -1.25
C MET A 1 -37.33 -17.06 -1.85
N LEU A 2 -36.70 -16.23 -1.02
CA LEU A 2 -35.89 -15.09 -1.45
C LEU A 2 -34.62 -15.12 -0.61
N PHE A 3 -33.68 -15.97 -1.03
CA PHE A 3 -32.42 -16.21 -0.33
C PHE A 3 -31.26 -16.29 -1.33
N PHE A 4 -31.16 -15.32 -2.25
CA PHE A 4 -29.98 -15.16 -3.10
C PHE A 4 -30.00 -13.75 -3.68
N ILE A 5 -29.37 -12.78 -3.03
CA ILE A 5 -28.71 -11.57 -3.60
C ILE A 5 -28.04 -10.88 -2.41
N ARG A 6 -26.75 -11.15 -2.17
CA ARG A 6 -25.75 -10.29 -1.50
C ARG A 6 -24.52 -11.12 -1.15
N CYS A 7 -23.69 -11.44 -2.15
CA CYS A 7 -22.27 -11.80 -2.02
C CYS A 7 -21.74 -12.24 -3.39
N LYS A 8 -21.59 -11.33 -4.36
CA LYS A 8 -20.93 -11.66 -5.63
C LYS A 8 -19.90 -10.67 -6.20
N PRO A 9 -19.79 -9.38 -5.82
CA PRO A 9 -18.73 -8.57 -6.41
C PRO A 9 -17.34 -8.92 -5.82
N ALA A 10 -17.20 -9.07 -4.50
CA ALA A 10 -15.88 -9.22 -3.87
C ALA A 10 -15.11 -10.50 -4.25
N LEU A 11 -15.79 -11.66 -4.34
CA LEU A 11 -15.14 -12.93 -4.73
C LEU A 11 -14.74 -12.97 -6.21
N SER A 12 -15.50 -12.29 -7.08
CA SER A 12 -15.23 -12.26 -8.51
C SER A 12 -13.98 -11.43 -8.83
N TRP A 13 -13.70 -10.39 -8.04
CA TRP A 13 -12.48 -9.59 -8.18
C TRP A 13 -11.23 -10.32 -7.68
N MET A 14 -11.32 -11.08 -6.58
CA MET A 14 -10.16 -11.85 -6.08
C MET A 14 -9.68 -12.93 -7.08
N MET A 15 -10.60 -13.57 -7.81
CA MET A 15 -10.25 -14.64 -8.76
C MET A 15 -9.52 -14.10 -10.01
N VAL A 16 -9.87 -12.90 -10.47
CA VAL A 16 -9.25 -12.23 -11.63
C VAL A 16 -7.82 -11.81 -11.31
N PHE A 17 -7.55 -11.32 -10.10
CA PHE A 17 -6.19 -10.96 -9.69
C PHE A 17 -5.28 -12.19 -9.51
N THR A 18 -5.81 -13.33 -9.05
CA THR A 18 -5.01 -14.57 -8.93
C THR A 18 -4.64 -15.18 -10.28
N LEU A 19 -5.49 -15.08 -11.30
CA LEU A 19 -5.22 -15.60 -12.65
C LEU A 19 -4.22 -14.73 -13.41
N ALA A 20 -4.26 -13.41 -13.23
CA ALA A 20 -3.28 -12.49 -13.82
C ALA A 20 -1.87 -12.71 -13.27
N TYR A 21 -1.75 -13.06 -11.98
CA TYR A 21 -0.47 -13.30 -11.32
C TYR A 21 0.22 -14.58 -11.82
N TRP A 22 -0.54 -15.65 -12.10
CA TRP A 22 0.00 -16.90 -12.65
C TRP A 22 0.47 -16.78 -14.10
N ALA A 23 -0.19 -15.93 -14.91
CA ALA A 23 0.23 -15.67 -16.29
C ALA A 23 1.61 -14.97 -16.36
N GLN A 24 1.93 -14.15 -15.35
CA GLN A 24 3.19 -13.40 -15.27
C GLN A 24 4.39 -14.28 -14.85
N CYS A 25 4.15 -15.30 -14.02
CA CYS A 25 5.19 -16.28 -13.64
C CYS A 25 5.51 -17.29 -14.75
N ALA A 26 4.51 -17.66 -15.58
CA ALA A 26 4.72 -18.62 -16.66
C ALA A 26 5.64 -18.08 -17.78
N SER A 27 5.65 -16.76 -18.03
CA SER A 27 6.57 -16.12 -18.97
C SER A 27 8.03 -16.06 -18.48
N ALA A 28 8.26 -16.19 -17.17
CA ALA A 28 9.60 -16.12 -16.59
C ALA A 28 10.33 -17.49 -16.56
N GLN A 29 9.61 -18.60 -16.67
CA GLN A 29 10.18 -19.95 -16.55
C GLN A 29 10.49 -20.64 -17.89
N LEU A 30 10.10 -20.05 -19.03
CA LEU A 30 10.40 -20.58 -20.38
C LEU A 30 11.77 -20.15 -20.94
N ALA A 31 12.54 -19.32 -20.22
CA ALA A 31 13.86 -18.85 -20.65
C ALA A 31 15.03 -19.73 -20.14
N ALA A 32 14.75 -20.79 -19.39
CA ALA A 32 15.75 -21.64 -18.76
C ALA A 32 15.58 -23.11 -19.18
N SER A 33 15.74 -23.39 -20.47
CA SER A 33 16.07 -24.72 -20.96
C SER A 33 17.14 -24.61 -22.03
N GLY A 34 18.29 -25.23 -21.77
CA GLY A 34 19.53 -24.97 -22.48
C GLY A 34 19.67 -25.65 -23.83
N GLN A 35 20.50 -25.01 -24.66
CA GLN A 35 21.39 -25.57 -25.69
C GLN A 35 22.36 -24.44 -26.09
N SER A 36 23.63 -24.77 -26.35
CA SER A 36 24.63 -23.80 -26.83
C SER A 36 24.31 -23.44 -28.28
N PRO A 37 24.01 -22.17 -28.64
CA PRO A 37 23.36 -21.84 -29.91
C PRO A 37 24.33 -21.54 -31.07
N PHE A 38 25.63 -21.84 -30.94
CA PHE A 38 26.62 -21.38 -31.90
C PHE A 38 26.63 -22.19 -33.20
N GLU A 39 25.66 -21.95 -34.08
CA GLU A 39 25.80 -22.24 -35.51
C GLU A 39 26.66 -21.17 -36.18
N SER A 40 27.75 -21.61 -36.79
CA SER A 40 28.59 -20.83 -37.71
C SER A 40 27.79 -20.49 -38.98
N GLY A 41 27.49 -19.22 -39.24
CA GLY A 41 26.51 -18.90 -40.29
C GLY A 41 26.58 -17.50 -40.91
N GLY A 42 27.75 -17.08 -41.37
CA GLY A 42 27.89 -15.95 -42.31
C GLY A 42 29.35 -15.70 -42.68
N ARG A 43 29.75 -15.97 -43.92
CA ARG A 43 31.07 -15.56 -44.41
C ARG A 43 31.11 -14.02 -44.43
N LEU A 44 32.05 -13.44 -43.68
CA LEU A 44 32.25 -12.01 -43.64
C LEU A 44 32.55 -11.48 -45.05
N ALA A 45 31.80 -10.49 -45.52
CA ALA A 45 31.98 -9.90 -46.85
C ALA A 45 33.15 -8.90 -46.82
N LEU A 46 34.36 -9.43 -46.94
CA LEU A 46 35.58 -8.64 -47.03
C LEU A 46 35.92 -8.29 -48.49
N ASP A 47 36.47 -7.10 -48.70
CA ASP A 47 36.93 -6.69 -50.03
C ASP A 47 38.32 -7.27 -50.37
N ALA A 48 38.76 -7.08 -51.61
CA ALA A 48 40.00 -7.66 -52.10
C ALA A 48 41.24 -7.13 -51.36
N ASP A 49 41.21 -5.86 -50.92
CA ASP A 49 42.32 -5.20 -50.23
C ASP A 49 42.40 -5.69 -48.78
N GLU A 50 41.27 -5.86 -48.11
CA GLU A 50 41.18 -6.45 -46.77
C GLU A 50 41.63 -7.91 -46.75
N LEU A 51 41.16 -8.73 -47.71
CA LEU A 51 41.60 -10.12 -47.84
C LEU A 51 43.10 -10.23 -48.11
N LYS A 52 43.66 -9.30 -48.89
CA LYS A 52 45.11 -9.20 -49.08
C LYS A 52 45.80 -8.81 -47.78
N TRP A 53 45.27 -7.82 -47.07
CA TRP A 53 45.83 -7.36 -45.81
C TRP A 53 45.90 -8.48 -44.76
N ILE A 54 44.85 -9.29 -44.61
CA ILE A 54 44.83 -10.45 -43.69
C ILE A 54 45.91 -11.47 -44.06
N ARG A 55 46.12 -11.74 -45.35
CA ARG A 55 47.17 -12.67 -45.81
C ARG A 55 48.57 -12.14 -45.52
N ASP A 56 48.78 -10.84 -45.70
CA ASP A 56 50.07 -10.19 -45.49
C ASP A 56 50.34 -9.93 -43.99
N ASN A 57 49.29 -9.81 -43.17
CA ASN A 57 49.34 -9.49 -41.74
C ASN A 57 48.45 -10.44 -40.92
N PRO A 58 48.77 -11.75 -40.87
CA PRO A 58 47.94 -12.72 -40.17
C PRO A 58 47.93 -12.52 -38.65
N ARG A 59 48.94 -11.85 -38.10
CA ARG A 59 49.09 -11.61 -36.66
C ARG A 59 48.91 -10.13 -36.36
N VAL A 60 48.02 -9.83 -35.43
CA VAL A 60 47.68 -8.47 -35.01
C VAL A 60 48.00 -8.32 -33.53
N VAL A 61 48.86 -7.37 -33.19
CA VAL A 61 49.35 -7.18 -31.82
C VAL A 61 48.39 -6.29 -31.03
N VAL A 62 47.88 -6.79 -29.92
CA VAL A 62 46.91 -6.10 -29.05
C VAL A 62 47.61 -5.57 -27.80
N ALA A 63 47.74 -4.25 -27.67
CA ALA A 63 48.20 -3.63 -26.42
C ALA A 63 47.16 -3.84 -25.33
N SER A 64 47.54 -4.58 -24.29
CA SER A 64 46.63 -5.19 -23.33
C SER A 64 46.96 -4.74 -21.92
N MET A 65 46.06 -3.98 -21.32
CA MET A 65 46.12 -3.60 -19.91
C MET A 65 45.05 -4.34 -19.15
N GLN A 66 45.37 -4.78 -17.94
CA GLN A 66 44.37 -5.37 -17.06
C GLN A 66 43.32 -4.34 -16.65
N PHE A 67 42.09 -4.62 -17.06
CA PHE A 67 40.88 -3.90 -16.76
C PHE A 67 39.78 -4.93 -16.46
N PRO A 68 39.54 -5.27 -15.18
CA PRO A 68 38.68 -6.40 -14.80
C PRO A 68 37.31 -6.41 -15.48
N LEU A 69 36.76 -7.61 -15.68
CA LEU A 69 35.58 -7.93 -16.50
C LEU A 69 35.75 -7.71 -18.01
N TYR A 70 36.45 -6.65 -18.42
CA TYR A 70 36.69 -6.32 -19.82
C TYR A 70 37.87 -7.09 -20.41
N LEU A 71 39.04 -7.01 -19.77
CA LEU A 71 40.26 -7.70 -20.18
C LEU A 71 41.16 -7.92 -18.96
N PHE A 72 41.35 -9.16 -18.53
CA PHE A 72 42.17 -9.49 -17.37
C PHE A 72 42.82 -10.85 -17.57
N LYS A 73 43.74 -11.23 -16.68
CA LYS A 73 44.33 -12.56 -16.69
C LYS A 73 43.61 -13.49 -15.71
N ASP A 74 43.27 -14.69 -16.17
CA ASP A 74 42.74 -15.75 -15.30
C ASP A 74 43.82 -16.28 -14.33
N GLU A 75 43.43 -17.21 -13.45
CA GLU A 75 44.33 -17.85 -12.48
C GLU A 75 45.50 -18.60 -13.15
N HIS A 76 45.41 -18.88 -14.45
CA HIS A 76 46.45 -19.54 -15.25
C HIS A 76 47.28 -18.55 -16.08
N GLY A 77 47.07 -17.23 -15.89
CA GLY A 77 47.82 -16.17 -16.57
C GLY A 77 47.38 -15.92 -18.02
N ARG A 78 46.25 -16.49 -18.47
CA ARG A 78 45.73 -16.31 -19.83
C ARG A 78 44.79 -15.12 -19.88
N TRP A 79 44.82 -14.38 -20.99
CA TRP A 79 43.88 -13.29 -21.24
C TRP A 79 42.45 -13.82 -21.34
N ASN A 80 41.54 -13.10 -20.67
CA ASN A 80 40.15 -13.43 -20.54
C ASN A 80 39.33 -12.15 -20.31
N GLY A 81 38.01 -12.20 -20.50
CA GLY A 81 37.11 -11.07 -20.33
C GLY A 81 36.29 -10.78 -21.58
N LEU A 82 35.43 -9.76 -21.47
CA LEU A 82 34.50 -9.37 -22.54
C LEU A 82 35.21 -9.09 -23.87
N THR A 83 36.28 -8.29 -23.86
CA THR A 83 36.94 -7.88 -25.11
C THR A 83 37.82 -8.99 -25.67
N ASP A 84 38.33 -9.90 -24.84
CA ASP A 84 39.01 -11.13 -25.28
C ASP A 84 38.03 -12.07 -25.99
N ASP A 85 36.84 -12.31 -25.43
CA ASP A 85 35.79 -13.10 -26.07
C ASP A 85 35.34 -12.49 -27.41
N ILE A 86 35.22 -11.15 -27.49
CA ILE A 86 34.91 -10.44 -28.73
C ILE A 86 36.02 -10.64 -29.77
N LEU A 87 37.30 -10.46 -29.39
CA LEU A 87 38.42 -10.66 -30.29
C LEU A 87 38.51 -12.11 -30.79
N ARG A 88 38.24 -13.11 -29.94
CA ARG A 88 38.17 -14.52 -30.37
C ARG A 88 37.09 -14.76 -31.41
N ARG A 89 35.91 -14.17 -31.23
CA ARG A 89 34.84 -14.26 -32.22
C ARG A 89 35.21 -13.59 -33.53
N ILE A 90 35.87 -12.43 -33.48
CA ILE A 90 36.39 -11.76 -34.68
C ILE A 90 37.46 -12.61 -35.36
N GLN A 91 38.33 -13.26 -34.59
CA GLN A 91 39.33 -14.20 -35.09
C GLN A 91 38.66 -15.39 -35.81
N ASP A 92 37.59 -15.97 -35.26
CA ASP A 92 36.84 -17.04 -35.93
C ASP A 92 36.18 -16.57 -37.25
N MET A 93 35.78 -15.29 -37.33
CA MET A 93 35.13 -14.71 -38.51
C MET A 93 36.12 -14.31 -39.61
N THR A 94 37.34 -13.93 -39.24
CA THR A 94 38.32 -13.29 -40.14
C THR A 94 39.56 -14.13 -40.42
N GLY A 95 39.91 -15.05 -39.52
CA GLY A 95 41.16 -15.81 -39.54
C GLY A 95 42.39 -15.04 -39.00
N LEU A 96 42.23 -13.82 -38.50
CA LEU A 96 43.31 -13.07 -37.85
C LEU A 96 43.69 -13.69 -36.51
N GLU A 97 44.98 -13.70 -36.18
CA GLU A 97 45.49 -14.10 -34.87
C GLU A 97 45.76 -12.86 -34.02
N PHE A 98 44.99 -12.68 -32.94
CA PHE A 98 45.22 -11.58 -31.99
C PHE A 98 46.23 -11.99 -30.92
N VAL A 99 47.34 -11.26 -30.85
CA VAL A 99 48.46 -11.54 -29.93
C VAL A 99 48.58 -10.43 -28.90
N HIS A 100 48.28 -10.73 -27.65
CA HIS A 100 48.32 -9.76 -26.58
C HIS A 100 49.75 -9.40 -26.15
N ARG A 101 50.01 -8.10 -26.04
CA ARG A 101 51.23 -7.53 -25.46
C ARG A 101 50.87 -6.73 -24.23
N GLU A 102 51.36 -7.16 -23.08
CA GLU A 102 50.96 -6.59 -21.78
C GLU A 102 51.53 -5.18 -21.57
N SER A 103 50.69 -4.31 -21.01
CA SER A 103 51.04 -2.99 -20.52
C SER A 103 50.59 -2.83 -19.07
N PHE A 104 51.39 -2.14 -18.26
CA PHE A 104 51.16 -1.93 -16.83
C PHE A 104 50.68 -0.52 -16.50
N SER A 105 50.65 0.40 -17.46
CA SER A 105 50.14 1.77 -17.25
C SER A 105 49.54 2.37 -18.54
N PRO A 106 48.58 3.32 -18.41
CA PRO A 106 47.97 3.94 -19.59
C PRO A 106 49.00 4.63 -20.49
N ASP A 107 50.04 5.23 -19.89
CA ASP A 107 51.16 5.82 -20.60
C ASP A 107 51.94 4.78 -21.42
N GLN A 108 52.29 3.65 -20.82
CA GLN A 108 53.00 2.58 -21.54
C GLN A 108 52.15 2.03 -22.68
N LEU A 109 50.85 1.83 -22.45
CA LEU A 109 49.91 1.37 -23.47
C LEU A 109 49.87 2.36 -24.66
N MET A 110 49.87 3.65 -24.35
CA MET A 110 49.89 4.71 -25.37
C MET A 110 51.19 4.70 -26.18
N THR A 111 52.33 4.61 -25.50
CA THR A 111 53.65 4.54 -26.16
C THR A 111 53.75 3.33 -27.09
N MET A 112 53.22 2.17 -26.70
CA MET A 112 53.21 0.98 -27.55
C MET A 112 52.43 1.21 -28.87
N LEU A 113 51.30 1.91 -28.81
CA LEU A 113 50.52 2.24 -30.00
C LEU A 113 51.20 3.29 -30.87
N GLN A 114 51.79 4.33 -30.27
CA GLN A 114 52.49 5.40 -30.99
C GLN A 114 53.76 4.92 -31.69
N ASN A 115 54.53 4.03 -31.03
CA ASN A 115 55.76 3.46 -31.59
C ASN A 115 55.49 2.32 -32.59
N GLY A 116 54.23 1.89 -32.72
CA GLY A 116 53.88 0.75 -33.55
C GLY A 116 54.31 -0.61 -33.01
N GLU A 117 54.57 -0.70 -31.70
CA GLU A 117 54.82 -1.95 -30.99
C GLU A 117 53.55 -2.79 -30.79
N ALA A 118 52.39 -2.16 -30.98
CA ALA A 118 51.06 -2.76 -31.02
C ALA A 118 50.18 -2.09 -32.09
N ASP A 119 49.22 -2.85 -32.62
CA ASP A 119 48.35 -2.45 -33.72
C ASP A 119 47.00 -1.90 -33.24
N LEU A 120 46.46 -2.48 -32.17
CA LEU A 120 45.20 -2.06 -31.56
C LEU A 120 45.18 -2.24 -30.04
N THR A 121 44.16 -1.66 -29.41
CA THR A 121 43.80 -1.90 -28.00
C THR A 121 42.29 -1.91 -27.83
N THR A 122 41.82 -2.55 -26.75
CA THR A 122 40.39 -2.77 -26.45
C THR A 122 39.89 -1.95 -25.26
N THR A 123 40.76 -1.24 -24.55
CA THR A 123 40.44 -0.60 -23.26
C THR A 123 40.55 0.93 -23.28
N LEU A 124 40.89 1.54 -24.43
CA LEU A 124 41.00 2.99 -24.55
C LEU A 124 39.67 3.63 -24.96
N VAL A 125 39.30 4.62 -24.16
CA VAL A 125 38.20 5.53 -24.41
C VAL A 125 38.54 6.53 -25.53
N MET A 126 37.56 6.93 -26.34
CA MET A 126 37.77 7.92 -27.39
C MET A 126 37.88 9.34 -26.81
N ASN A 127 38.83 10.13 -27.28
CA ASN A 127 38.88 11.58 -27.04
C ASN A 127 39.57 12.30 -28.22
N ASP A 128 39.55 13.64 -28.20
CA ASP A 128 40.08 14.46 -29.30
C ASP A 128 41.57 14.23 -29.54
N GLU A 129 42.38 14.17 -28.48
CA GLU A 129 43.84 13.93 -28.56
C GLU A 129 44.15 12.57 -29.19
N ARG A 130 43.43 11.51 -28.81
CA ARG A 130 43.65 10.16 -29.32
C ARG A 130 43.23 10.00 -30.78
N ARG A 131 42.22 10.75 -31.23
CA ARG A 131 41.77 10.73 -32.64
C ARG A 131 42.80 11.26 -33.62
N GLU A 132 43.84 11.95 -33.13
CA GLU A 132 44.94 12.44 -33.98
C GLU A 132 45.83 11.32 -34.52
N PHE A 133 45.90 10.16 -33.84
CA PHE A 133 46.77 9.03 -34.23
C PHE A 133 46.11 7.64 -34.11
N LEU A 134 44.93 7.55 -33.50
CA LEU A 134 44.10 6.34 -33.44
C LEU A 134 42.80 6.53 -34.23
N SER A 135 42.33 5.44 -34.82
CA SER A 135 40.99 5.30 -35.37
C SER A 135 40.18 4.36 -34.48
N PHE A 136 38.90 4.66 -34.30
CA PHE A 136 38.02 3.91 -33.41
C PHE A 136 36.99 3.13 -34.24
N SER A 137 36.71 1.90 -33.85
CA SER A 137 35.72 1.04 -34.51
C SER A 137 34.28 1.53 -34.32
N HIS A 138 33.31 0.77 -34.81
CA HIS A 138 31.95 0.86 -34.34
C HIS A 138 31.87 0.50 -32.86
N ALA A 139 30.96 1.17 -32.14
CA ALA A 139 30.74 0.90 -30.73
C ALA A 139 30.07 -0.47 -30.55
N PHE A 140 30.61 -1.28 -29.66
CA PHE A 140 30.05 -2.60 -29.32
C PHE A 140 29.40 -2.63 -27.93
N GLY A 141 29.25 -1.46 -27.31
CA GLY A 141 28.66 -1.30 -26.01
C GLY A 141 29.03 0.03 -25.38
N GLY A 142 29.01 0.07 -24.06
CA GLY A 142 29.43 1.23 -23.27
C GLY A 142 29.07 1.09 -21.81
N SER A 143 29.37 2.14 -21.06
CA SER A 143 29.06 2.29 -19.63
C SER A 143 29.08 3.75 -19.22
N GLY A 144 28.46 4.08 -18.08
CA GLY A 144 28.55 5.42 -17.51
C GLY A 144 29.88 5.68 -16.81
N TRP A 145 30.20 6.95 -16.58
CA TRP A 145 31.20 7.37 -15.60
C TRP A 145 30.54 7.59 -14.24
N VAL A 146 31.16 7.15 -13.16
CA VAL A 146 30.69 7.35 -11.79
C VAL A 146 31.78 7.92 -10.91
N PHE A 147 31.37 8.71 -9.92
CA PHE A 147 32.28 9.10 -8.85
C PHE A 147 32.50 7.93 -7.89
N VAL A 148 33.72 7.79 -7.38
CA VAL A 148 34.01 6.90 -6.26
C VAL A 148 34.56 7.78 -5.13
N SER A 149 33.83 7.82 -4.02
CA SER A 149 34.18 8.59 -2.82
C SER A 149 34.12 7.71 -1.58
N ARG A 150 34.46 8.21 -0.40
CA ARG A 150 34.36 7.43 0.83
C ARG A 150 32.91 7.29 1.30
N PHE A 151 32.62 6.18 1.97
CA PHE A 151 31.33 5.97 2.64
C PHE A 151 31.05 7.10 3.65
N GLY A 152 29.84 7.66 3.61
CA GLY A 152 29.39 8.73 4.51
C GLY A 152 29.71 10.15 4.03
N GLU A 153 30.50 10.31 2.96
CA GLU A 153 30.62 11.60 2.28
C GLU A 153 29.34 11.90 1.46
N PRO A 154 29.00 13.17 1.20
CA PRO A 154 27.90 13.51 0.30
C PRO A 154 28.07 12.89 -1.09
N LEU A 155 26.97 12.35 -1.64
CA LEU A 155 26.96 11.75 -2.97
C LEU A 155 27.25 12.83 -4.04
N LEU A 156 28.20 12.52 -4.91
CA LEU A 156 28.59 13.38 -6.02
C LEU A 156 27.77 13.06 -7.27
N HIS A 157 27.38 14.12 -7.99
CA HIS A 157 26.60 14.06 -9.22
C HIS A 157 27.18 14.96 -10.33
N SER A 158 27.99 15.96 -9.99
CA SER A 158 28.63 16.87 -10.95
C SER A 158 30.07 17.23 -10.55
N LEU A 159 30.89 17.58 -11.54
CA LEU A 159 32.28 18.02 -11.31
C LEU A 159 32.36 19.30 -10.49
N SER A 160 31.38 20.21 -10.62
CA SER A 160 31.33 21.47 -9.88
C SER A 160 31.30 21.30 -8.36
N GLN A 161 30.84 20.15 -7.83
CA GLN A 161 30.85 19.84 -6.40
C GLN A 161 32.26 19.55 -5.85
N LEU A 162 33.25 19.38 -6.73
CA LEU A 162 34.65 19.12 -6.40
C LEU A 162 35.52 20.38 -6.40
N ASN A 163 34.95 21.57 -6.60
CA ASN A 163 35.71 22.82 -6.55
C ASN A 163 36.46 22.96 -5.21
N GLY A 164 37.77 23.21 -5.28
CA GLY A 164 38.67 23.29 -4.13
C GLY A 164 38.99 21.94 -3.46
N ARG A 165 38.59 20.81 -4.06
CA ARG A 165 38.89 19.46 -3.58
C ARG A 165 39.88 18.75 -4.50
N ILE A 166 40.52 17.73 -3.95
CA ILE A 166 41.47 16.88 -4.68
C ILE A 166 40.68 15.78 -5.39
N LEU A 167 40.74 15.77 -6.72
CA LEU A 167 40.28 14.67 -7.57
C LEU A 167 41.52 13.90 -8.04
N VAL A 168 41.51 12.58 -7.90
CA VAL A 168 42.60 11.73 -8.40
C VAL A 168 42.12 10.88 -9.57
N LEU A 169 42.89 10.84 -10.65
CA LEU A 169 42.63 10.01 -11.83
C LEU A 169 43.90 9.28 -12.28
N PRO A 170 43.81 8.14 -12.97
CA PRO A 170 44.95 7.62 -13.70
C PRO A 170 45.51 8.65 -14.69
N ALA A 171 46.81 8.65 -14.94
CA ALA A 171 47.42 9.50 -15.96
C ALA A 171 46.81 9.20 -17.33
N ARG A 172 46.63 10.26 -18.16
CA ARG A 172 46.00 10.17 -19.49
C ARG A 172 44.55 9.70 -19.43
N HIS A 173 43.84 9.94 -18.34
CA HIS A 173 42.41 9.65 -18.25
C HIS A 173 41.63 10.40 -19.35
N ALA A 174 40.56 9.81 -19.88
CA ALA A 174 39.78 10.41 -20.97
C ALA A 174 39.27 11.82 -20.63
N LEU A 175 38.89 12.03 -19.37
CA LEU A 175 38.36 13.28 -18.83
C LEU A 175 39.45 14.26 -18.33
N GLU A 176 40.73 13.88 -18.32
CA GLU A 176 41.79 14.70 -17.71
C GLU A 176 41.88 16.09 -18.36
N THR A 177 41.98 16.14 -19.69
CA THR A 177 42.13 17.39 -20.45
C THR A 177 40.92 18.31 -20.27
N GLU A 178 39.72 17.73 -20.31
CA GLU A 178 38.46 18.47 -20.11
C GLU A 178 38.39 19.05 -18.69
N ILE A 179 38.68 18.25 -17.67
CA ILE A 179 38.63 18.69 -16.26
C ILE A 179 39.64 19.81 -16.01
N ARG A 180 40.86 19.69 -16.53
CA ARG A 180 41.89 20.74 -16.39
C ARG A 180 41.48 22.05 -17.07
N ARG A 181 40.80 21.98 -18.22
CA ARG A 181 40.37 23.15 -19.00
C ARG A 181 39.13 23.82 -18.39
N ASP A 182 38.11 23.04 -18.07
CA ASP A 182 36.77 23.54 -17.77
C ASP A 182 36.51 23.66 -16.25
N TYR A 183 37.27 22.93 -15.42
CA TYR A 183 37.16 22.92 -13.96
C TYR A 183 38.51 23.19 -13.26
N PRO A 184 39.18 24.34 -13.53
CA PRO A 184 40.52 24.62 -13.01
C PRO A 184 40.58 24.78 -11.48
N ALA A 185 39.42 24.94 -10.83
CA ALA A 185 39.33 25.00 -9.37
C ALA A 185 39.43 23.61 -8.70
N ILE A 186 39.38 22.51 -9.46
CA ILE A 186 39.59 21.14 -8.95
C ILE A 186 41.10 20.88 -8.92
N GLU A 187 41.62 20.45 -7.76
CA GLU A 187 43.02 20.02 -7.67
C GLU A 187 43.16 18.61 -8.24
N LEU A 188 43.51 18.52 -9.53
CA LEU A 188 43.65 17.24 -10.21
C LEU A 188 45.04 16.61 -10.00
N ARG A 189 45.07 15.43 -9.35
CA ARG A 189 46.27 14.60 -9.18
C ARG A 189 46.20 13.35 -10.07
N THR A 190 47.34 12.92 -10.58
CA THR A 190 47.44 11.74 -11.45
C THR A 190 48.19 10.60 -10.77
N VAL A 191 47.77 9.36 -11.04
CA VAL A 191 48.37 8.10 -10.54
C VAL A 191 48.54 7.10 -11.68
N LYS A 192 49.15 5.94 -11.43
CA LYS A 192 49.37 4.93 -12.49
C LYS A 192 48.15 4.06 -12.75
N THR A 193 47.37 3.77 -11.70
CA THR A 193 46.26 2.79 -11.77
C THR A 193 45.04 3.25 -10.98
N TYR A 194 43.86 2.71 -11.31
CA TYR A 194 42.64 2.93 -10.51
C TYR A 194 42.76 2.36 -9.09
N GLY A 195 43.56 1.30 -8.89
CA GLY A 195 43.87 0.80 -7.55
C GLY A 195 44.59 1.83 -6.67
N GLU A 196 45.59 2.51 -7.22
CA GLU A 196 46.27 3.63 -6.53
C GLU A 196 45.31 4.81 -6.30
N ALA A 197 44.45 5.13 -7.27
CA ALA A 197 43.48 6.22 -7.15
C ALA A 197 42.53 5.99 -5.96
N ARG A 198 41.99 4.77 -5.86
CA ARG A 198 41.10 4.36 -4.77
C ARG A 198 41.81 4.37 -3.42
N ALA A 199 43.04 3.89 -3.34
CA ALA A 199 43.82 3.91 -2.11
C ALA A 199 43.98 5.34 -1.55
N LEU A 200 44.22 6.34 -2.41
CA LEU A 200 44.29 7.75 -2.01
C LEU A 200 42.94 8.33 -1.57
N VAL A 201 41.84 7.86 -2.16
CA VAL A 201 40.49 8.22 -1.70
C VAL A 201 40.20 7.61 -0.33
N GLU A 202 40.57 6.34 -0.11
CA GLU A 202 40.42 5.66 1.18
C GLU A 202 41.28 6.33 2.28
N SER A 203 42.52 6.71 1.97
CA SER A 203 43.46 7.35 2.92
C SER A 203 43.16 8.81 3.24
N ARG A 204 42.16 9.41 2.59
CA ARG A 204 41.79 10.84 2.68
C ARG A 204 42.78 11.83 2.07
N GLU A 205 43.72 11.33 1.26
CA GLU A 205 44.63 12.18 0.47
C GLU A 205 43.95 12.74 -0.78
N ALA A 206 42.91 12.07 -1.28
CA ALA A 206 42.00 12.57 -2.30
C ALA A 206 40.54 12.54 -1.80
N TYR A 207 39.71 13.39 -2.37
CA TYR A 207 38.28 13.41 -2.04
C TYR A 207 37.49 12.37 -2.83
N ALA A 208 37.79 12.22 -4.13
CA ALA A 208 37.13 11.26 -5.00
C ALA A 208 38.05 10.84 -6.15
N THR A 209 37.65 9.78 -6.85
CA THR A 209 38.12 9.42 -8.20
C THR A 209 36.91 9.25 -9.13
N ILE A 210 37.13 9.18 -10.45
CA ILE A 210 36.09 8.91 -11.44
C ILE A 210 36.46 7.63 -12.18
N GLU A 211 35.52 6.71 -12.28
CA GLU A 211 35.73 5.41 -12.90
C GLU A 211 34.55 4.99 -13.76
N ASN A 212 34.79 4.01 -14.62
CA ASN A 212 33.75 3.30 -15.35
C ASN A 212 32.79 2.65 -14.35
N GLU A 213 31.48 2.81 -14.54
CA GLU A 213 30.43 2.29 -13.66
C GLU A 213 30.57 0.78 -13.39
N THR A 214 30.90 0.02 -14.43
CA THR A 214 31.09 -1.42 -14.34
C THR A 214 32.32 -1.75 -13.48
N GLY A 215 33.42 -1.04 -13.72
CA GLY A 215 34.66 -1.21 -12.96
C GLY A 215 34.53 -0.77 -11.49
N ALA A 216 33.74 0.27 -11.22
CA ALA A 216 33.49 0.78 -9.88
C ALA A 216 32.76 -0.24 -9.00
N HIS A 217 31.76 -0.93 -9.55
CA HIS A 217 30.97 -1.93 -8.81
C HIS A 217 31.65 -3.30 -8.70
N PHE A 218 32.60 -3.62 -9.58
CA PHE A 218 33.30 -4.91 -9.53
C PHE A 218 34.17 -5.09 -8.28
N TYR A 219 34.67 -4.00 -7.71
CA TYR A 219 35.52 -4.08 -6.53
C TYR A 219 34.71 -3.86 -5.25
N PRO A 220 35.03 -4.59 -4.17
CA PRO A 220 34.29 -4.53 -2.93
C PRO A 220 34.28 -3.10 -2.36
N ALA A 221 33.10 -2.66 -1.94
CA ALA A 221 32.79 -1.32 -1.45
C ALA A 221 33.35 -1.02 -0.04
N GLY A 222 34.59 -1.44 0.26
CA GLY A 222 35.20 -1.46 1.59
C GLY A 222 34.89 -0.20 2.43
N HIS A 223 35.68 0.86 2.26
CA HIS A 223 35.37 2.19 2.82
C HIS A 223 34.89 3.17 1.74
N LEU A 224 34.63 2.67 0.53
CA LEU A 224 34.27 3.45 -0.63
C LEU A 224 32.80 3.25 -0.99
N GLN A 225 32.18 4.30 -1.51
CA GLN A 225 30.85 4.28 -2.08
C GLN A 225 30.93 4.74 -3.53
N VAL A 226 30.14 4.08 -4.39
CA VAL A 226 29.94 4.51 -5.76
C VAL A 226 28.85 5.59 -5.77
N GLY A 227 29.22 6.78 -6.22
CA GLY A 227 28.35 7.95 -6.31
C GLY A 227 27.43 7.91 -7.53
N GLY A 228 26.81 9.05 -7.84
CA GLY A 228 25.95 9.16 -9.01
C GLY A 228 26.72 9.09 -10.33
N ASN A 229 25.99 8.79 -11.40
CA ASN A 229 26.49 8.90 -12.77
C ASN A 229 26.89 10.36 -13.05
N LEU A 230 28.08 10.55 -13.61
CA LEU A 230 28.64 11.84 -13.97
C LEU A 230 27.80 12.46 -15.09
N GLU A 231 26.88 13.35 -14.74
CA GLU A 231 26.09 14.17 -15.68
C GLU A 231 25.38 13.36 -16.80
N ASN A 232 25.00 12.10 -16.53
CA ASN A 232 24.45 11.15 -17.52
C ASN A 232 25.37 10.91 -18.72
N ARG A 233 26.69 11.03 -18.53
CA ARG A 233 27.66 10.74 -19.58
C ARG A 233 27.75 9.24 -19.78
N TRP A 234 27.35 8.82 -20.98
CA TRP A 234 27.53 7.47 -21.46
C TRP A 234 28.77 7.41 -22.35
N GLU A 235 29.69 6.51 -22.02
CA GLU A 235 30.92 6.28 -22.76
C GLU A 235 30.80 5.00 -23.58
N PRO A 236 30.81 5.08 -24.93
CA PRO A 236 30.78 3.88 -25.76
C PRO A 236 32.12 3.12 -25.74
N ASP A 237 32.03 1.80 -25.81
CA ASP A 237 33.19 0.91 -25.88
C ASP A 237 33.62 0.72 -27.35
N TYR A 238 34.91 0.96 -27.64
CA TYR A 238 35.49 0.91 -28.99
C TYR A 238 36.75 0.03 -29.04
N LEU A 239 37.06 -0.51 -30.22
CA LEU A 239 38.40 -0.99 -30.55
C LEU A 239 39.17 0.21 -31.11
N ALA A 240 40.32 0.52 -30.51
CA ALA A 240 41.18 1.61 -30.96
C ALA A 240 42.36 1.03 -31.75
N VAL A 241 42.49 1.44 -33.01
CA VAL A 241 43.46 0.93 -33.98
C VAL A 241 44.38 2.07 -34.38
N ARG A 242 45.66 1.79 -34.62
CA ARG A 242 46.56 2.78 -35.23
C ARG A 242 45.98 3.32 -36.53
N GLN A 243 46.00 4.64 -36.72
CA GLN A 243 45.35 5.30 -37.86
C GLN A 243 45.89 4.86 -39.23
N GLU A 244 47.14 4.41 -39.28
CA GLU A 244 47.79 3.88 -40.49
C GLU A 244 47.21 2.53 -40.94
N LEU A 245 46.59 1.78 -40.02
CA LEU A 245 46.03 0.44 -40.27
C LEU A 245 44.54 0.51 -40.65
N ARG A 246 44.19 1.37 -41.60
CA ARG A 246 42.80 1.52 -42.08
C ARG A 246 42.16 0.20 -42.56
N PRO A 247 42.86 -0.71 -43.26
CA PRO A 247 42.28 -2.00 -43.64
C PRO A 247 41.86 -2.83 -42.43
N LEU A 248 42.66 -2.85 -41.35
CA LEU A 248 42.32 -3.53 -40.11
C LEU A 248 41.05 -2.96 -39.49
N LEU A 249 40.92 -1.63 -39.45
CA LEU A 249 39.69 -0.99 -38.96
C LEU A 249 38.46 -1.39 -39.78
N GLY A 250 38.56 -1.46 -41.11
CA GLY A 250 37.49 -1.92 -42.00
C GLY A 250 37.05 -3.35 -41.68
N ILE A 251 38.02 -4.25 -41.53
CA ILE A 251 37.79 -5.65 -41.14
C ILE A 251 37.08 -5.73 -39.79
N LEU A 252 37.57 -5.00 -38.78
CA LEU A 252 36.98 -4.99 -37.44
C LEU A 252 35.54 -4.43 -37.46
N ASN A 253 35.27 -3.37 -38.20
CA ASN A 253 33.93 -2.80 -38.32
C ASN A 253 32.96 -3.78 -38.99
N LYS A 254 33.36 -4.41 -40.10
CA LYS A 254 32.55 -5.44 -40.76
C LYS A 254 32.30 -6.62 -39.82
N ALA A 255 33.31 -7.04 -39.05
CA ALA A 255 33.16 -8.13 -38.09
C ALA A 255 32.20 -7.77 -36.95
N LEU A 256 32.26 -6.54 -36.44
CA LEU A 256 31.32 -6.03 -35.42
C LEU A 256 29.90 -5.87 -35.97
N GLU A 257 29.73 -5.48 -37.24
CA GLU A 257 28.42 -5.40 -37.91
C GLU A 257 27.79 -6.78 -38.15
N ALA A 258 28.62 -7.76 -38.52
CA ALA A 258 28.19 -9.14 -38.70
C ALA A 258 28.01 -9.90 -37.36
N PHE A 259 28.29 -9.25 -36.22
CA PHE A 259 28.13 -9.83 -34.90
C PHE A 259 26.64 -9.87 -34.52
N PRO A 260 26.03 -11.06 -34.30
CA PRO A 260 24.63 -11.13 -33.93
C PRO A 260 24.36 -10.39 -32.62
N ALA A 261 23.32 -9.55 -32.61
CA ALA A 261 22.99 -8.75 -31.42
C ALA A 261 22.69 -9.61 -30.18
N GLU A 262 22.19 -10.83 -30.37
CA GLU A 262 21.95 -11.81 -29.30
C GLU A 262 23.26 -12.34 -28.71
N ASP A 263 24.24 -12.69 -29.54
CA ASP A 263 25.56 -13.12 -29.09
C ASP A 263 26.25 -12.00 -28.30
N MET A 264 26.17 -10.75 -28.77
CA MET A 264 26.77 -9.59 -28.08
C MET A 264 26.11 -9.36 -26.72
N ARG A 265 24.77 -9.47 -26.65
CA ARG A 265 24.04 -9.41 -25.38
C ARG A 265 24.43 -10.55 -24.45
N ALA A 266 24.59 -11.77 -24.96
CA ALA A 266 25.00 -12.93 -24.18
C ALA A 266 26.41 -12.77 -23.59
N LEU A 267 27.38 -12.29 -24.39
CA LEU A 267 28.73 -11.99 -23.90
C LEU A 267 28.72 -10.88 -22.84
N ARG A 268 27.99 -9.78 -23.09
CA ARG A 268 27.87 -8.71 -22.10
C ARG A 268 27.19 -9.19 -20.82
N SER A 269 26.16 -10.03 -20.91
CA SER A 269 25.51 -10.61 -19.73
C SER A 269 26.45 -11.53 -18.96
N LYS A 270 27.20 -12.40 -19.64
CA LYS A 270 28.20 -13.29 -19.04
C LYS A 270 29.20 -12.53 -18.16
N TRP A 271 29.67 -11.36 -18.62
CA TRP A 271 30.71 -10.60 -17.93
C TRP A 271 30.20 -9.48 -17.02
N LEU A 272 29.08 -8.83 -17.38
CA LEU A 272 28.63 -7.58 -16.74
C LEU A 272 27.32 -7.72 -15.94
N ALA A 273 26.68 -8.91 -15.90
CA ALA A 273 25.39 -9.08 -15.21
C ALA A 273 25.44 -8.81 -13.70
N GLY A 274 26.62 -8.89 -13.06
CA GLY A 274 26.82 -8.58 -11.64
C GLY A 274 27.30 -7.16 -11.33
N SER A 275 27.72 -6.40 -12.34
CA SER A 275 28.28 -5.04 -12.19
C SER A 275 27.27 -3.93 -12.52
N VAL A 276 26.13 -4.29 -13.10
CA VAL A 276 24.95 -3.43 -13.12
C VAL A 276 24.39 -3.47 -11.70
N SER A 277 24.74 -2.47 -10.89
CA SER A 277 23.89 -2.12 -9.76
C SER A 277 22.49 -2.02 -10.33
N PRO A 278 21.48 -2.76 -9.80
CA PRO A 278 20.13 -2.54 -10.24
C PRO A 278 19.94 -1.04 -10.08
N GLN A 279 19.77 -0.31 -11.18
CA GLN A 279 19.32 1.07 -11.11
C GLN A 279 18.21 1.02 -10.10
N ALA A 280 18.45 1.63 -8.92
CA ALA A 280 17.45 1.64 -7.87
C ALA A 280 16.20 2.09 -8.60
N PRO A 281 15.16 1.22 -8.70
CA PRO A 281 14.10 1.46 -9.65
C PRO A 281 13.70 2.91 -9.45
N SER A 282 13.65 3.66 -10.55
CA SER A 282 13.03 4.98 -10.54
C SER A 282 11.77 4.85 -9.67
N SER A 283 11.51 5.86 -8.84
CA SER A 283 10.56 5.85 -7.72
C SER A 283 9.14 5.34 -8.02
N SER A 284 8.86 4.92 -9.25
CA SER A 284 7.72 4.16 -9.76
C SER A 284 7.62 2.69 -9.30
N LEU A 285 8.63 2.07 -8.67
CA LEU A 285 8.53 0.66 -8.21
C LEU A 285 8.78 0.39 -6.71
N ARG A 286 8.73 1.41 -5.84
CA ARG A 286 8.59 1.22 -4.37
C ARG A 286 7.13 0.96 -3.95
N ILE A 287 6.34 0.31 -4.80
CA ILE A 287 4.92 0.00 -4.58
C ILE A 287 4.77 -1.51 -4.32
N ALA A 288 5.46 -2.04 -3.31
CA ALA A 288 5.35 -3.46 -2.98
C ALA A 288 5.24 -3.78 -1.49
N GLN A 289 5.48 -2.83 -0.59
CA GLN A 289 5.29 -3.05 0.86
C GLN A 289 4.06 -2.32 1.39
N TRP A 290 3.77 -1.12 0.88
CA TRP A 290 2.62 -0.32 1.32
C TRP A 290 1.29 -0.93 0.88
N ASP A 291 1.24 -1.62 -0.25
CA ASP A 291 0.02 -2.29 -0.73
C ASP A 291 -0.45 -3.39 0.24
N TYR A 292 0.47 -4.16 0.81
CA TYR A 292 0.13 -5.17 1.82
C TYR A 292 -0.45 -4.53 3.08
N TRP A 293 0.10 -3.40 3.53
CA TRP A 293 -0.41 -2.67 4.68
C TRP A 293 -1.77 -2.02 4.40
N CYS A 294 -1.98 -1.44 3.21
CA CYS A 294 -3.25 -0.89 2.79
C CYS A 294 -4.35 -1.97 2.75
N VAL A 295 -4.06 -3.13 2.16
CA VAL A 295 -5.00 -4.26 2.12
C VAL A 295 -5.28 -4.80 3.53
N ALA A 296 -4.27 -4.91 4.38
CA ALA A 296 -4.45 -5.35 5.77
C ALA A 296 -5.33 -4.37 6.58
N VAL A 297 -5.11 -3.06 6.44
CA VAL A 297 -5.90 -2.02 7.13
C VAL A 297 -7.36 -2.05 6.65
N VAL A 298 -7.60 -2.15 5.34
CA VAL A 298 -8.95 -2.27 4.78
C VAL A 298 -9.65 -3.55 5.27
N GLY A 299 -8.91 -4.68 5.34
CA GLY A 299 -9.43 -5.94 5.86
C GLY A 299 -9.83 -5.86 7.33
N VAL A 300 -8.98 -5.27 8.18
CA VAL A 300 -9.25 -5.08 9.62
C VAL A 300 -10.44 -4.14 9.82
N PHE A 301 -10.50 -3.03 9.07
CA PHE A 301 -11.61 -2.08 9.16
C PHE A 301 -12.93 -2.72 8.70
N GLY A 302 -12.91 -3.54 7.65
CA GLY A 302 -14.05 -4.33 7.19
C GLY A 302 -14.53 -5.33 8.24
N LEU A 303 -13.61 -6.06 8.88
CA LEU A 303 -13.94 -7.00 9.96
C LEU A 303 -14.57 -6.28 11.16
N PHE A 304 -14.01 -5.13 11.54
CA PHE A 304 -14.54 -4.31 12.63
C PHE A 304 -15.94 -3.78 12.32
N SER A 305 -16.16 -3.28 11.10
CA SER A 305 -17.48 -2.82 10.64
C SER A 305 -18.52 -3.94 10.67
N LEU A 306 -18.15 -5.16 10.26
CA LEU A 306 -19.04 -6.33 10.31
C LEU A 306 -19.38 -6.73 11.74
N LEU A 307 -18.40 -6.78 12.64
CA LEU A 307 -18.62 -7.10 14.06
C LEU A 307 -19.51 -6.05 14.72
N TRP A 308 -19.28 -4.77 14.43
CA TRP A 308 -20.09 -3.66 14.95
C TRP A 308 -21.53 -3.73 14.46
N ASN A 309 -21.73 -3.98 13.17
CA ASN A 309 -23.06 -4.10 12.58
C ASN A 309 -23.84 -5.28 13.17
N ARG A 310 -23.19 -6.43 13.39
CA ARG A 310 -23.82 -7.59 14.06
C ARG A 310 -24.21 -7.27 15.50
N ARG A 311 -23.36 -6.56 16.24
CA ARG A 311 -23.65 -6.14 17.62
C ARG A 311 -24.83 -5.17 17.67
N LEU A 312 -24.89 -4.23 16.72
CA LEU A 312 -25.97 -3.23 16.64
C LEU A 312 -27.32 -3.89 16.35
N GLN A 313 -27.36 -4.85 15.42
CA GLN A 313 -28.56 -5.63 15.12
C GLN A 313 -29.06 -6.41 16.36
N ALA A 314 -28.15 -7.06 17.09
CA ALA A 314 -28.51 -7.78 18.32
C ALA A 314 -29.10 -6.86 19.41
N GLN A 315 -28.61 -5.61 19.52
CA GLN A 315 -29.15 -4.63 20.47
C GLN A 315 -30.56 -4.17 20.09
N ILE A 316 -30.83 -3.98 18.80
CA ILE A 316 -32.16 -3.62 18.30
C ILE A 316 -33.16 -4.74 18.61
N ASP A 317 -32.80 -5.99 18.33
CA ASP A 317 -33.66 -7.15 18.60
C ASP A 317 -33.98 -7.31 20.08
N GLN A 318 -33.01 -7.06 20.97
CA GLN A 318 -33.25 -7.09 22.41
C GLN A 318 -34.23 -6.01 22.87
N ARG A 319 -34.11 -4.79 22.33
CA ARG A 319 -35.04 -3.69 22.64
C ARG A 319 -36.45 -3.99 22.17
N LEU A 320 -36.60 -4.46 20.93
CA LEU A 320 -37.91 -4.80 20.37
C LEU A 320 -38.60 -5.93 21.17
N LYS A 321 -37.85 -6.92 21.65
CA LYS A 321 -38.39 -7.98 22.53
C LYS A 321 -38.85 -7.42 23.88
N ALA A 322 -38.08 -6.52 24.50
CA ALA A 322 -38.45 -5.91 25.77
C ALA A 322 -39.70 -5.02 25.64
N GLU A 323 -39.79 -4.24 24.56
CA GLU A 323 -40.96 -3.42 24.25
C GLU A 323 -42.22 -4.26 24.02
N ALA A 324 -42.09 -5.38 23.29
CA ALA A 324 -43.21 -6.31 23.07
C ALA A 324 -43.75 -6.89 24.37
N VAL A 325 -42.86 -7.39 25.25
CA VAL A 325 -43.26 -7.96 26.56
C VAL A 325 -43.96 -6.92 27.44
N LEU A 326 -43.46 -5.68 27.48
CA LEU A 326 -44.09 -4.61 28.24
C LEU A 326 -45.47 -4.26 27.69
N LYS A 327 -45.61 -4.18 26.36
CA LYS A 327 -46.88 -3.88 25.69
C LYS A 327 -47.92 -4.96 25.97
N ASP A 328 -47.53 -6.23 25.97
CA ASP A 328 -48.41 -7.37 26.27
C ASP A 328 -48.87 -7.34 27.74
N GLN A 329 -47.98 -6.99 28.68
CA GLN A 329 -48.35 -6.83 30.09
C GLN A 329 -49.37 -5.70 30.31
N LEU A 330 -49.19 -4.55 29.66
CA LEU A 330 -50.13 -3.42 29.75
C LEU A 330 -51.49 -3.76 29.12
N ALA A 331 -51.49 -4.45 27.98
CA ALA A 331 -52.72 -4.91 27.33
C ALA A 331 -53.48 -5.88 28.24
N PHE A 332 -52.78 -6.82 28.88
CA PHE A 332 -53.37 -7.77 29.82
C PHE A 332 -53.97 -7.06 31.05
N GLN A 333 -53.25 -6.14 31.68
CA GLN A 333 -53.77 -5.34 32.82
C GLN A 333 -55.04 -4.55 32.44
N ARG A 334 -55.07 -3.94 31.25
CA ARG A 334 -56.24 -3.20 30.77
C ARG A 334 -57.44 -4.12 30.51
N THR A 335 -57.22 -5.31 29.96
CA THR A 335 -58.27 -6.32 29.76
C THR A 335 -58.84 -6.82 31.09
N LEU A 336 -57.99 -7.10 32.09
CA LEU A 336 -58.44 -7.52 33.42
C LEU A 336 -59.35 -6.50 34.08
N MET A 337 -58.96 -5.22 34.07
CA MET A 337 -59.81 -4.16 34.64
C MET A 337 -61.13 -4.00 33.88
N ASN A 338 -61.09 -4.06 32.54
CA ASN A 338 -62.28 -3.94 31.71
C ASN A 338 -63.26 -5.12 31.84
N ALA A 339 -62.78 -6.29 32.26
CA ALA A 339 -63.63 -7.45 32.52
C ALA A 339 -64.41 -7.32 33.84
N ILE A 340 -64.03 -6.42 34.75
CA ILE A 340 -64.75 -6.20 36.01
C ILE A 340 -66.07 -5.46 35.72
N PRO A 341 -67.23 -6.03 36.07
CA PRO A 341 -68.53 -5.45 35.74
C PRO A 341 -68.88 -4.22 36.57
N ASP A 342 -68.20 -4.01 37.70
CA ASP A 342 -68.40 -2.85 38.57
C ASP A 342 -67.46 -1.70 38.17
N PRO A 343 -67.91 -0.43 38.20
CA PRO A 343 -67.07 0.73 37.95
C PRO A 343 -65.90 0.80 38.91
N ILE A 344 -64.70 0.89 38.35
CA ILE A 344 -63.46 1.10 39.09
C ILE A 344 -62.72 2.28 38.49
N PHE A 345 -62.17 3.12 39.36
CA PHE A 345 -61.37 4.29 39.01
C PHE A 345 -60.13 4.38 39.90
N ILE A 346 -59.09 4.97 39.33
CA ILE A 346 -57.87 5.37 40.04
C ILE A 346 -57.72 6.88 39.85
N ARG A 347 -57.57 7.61 40.96
CA ARG A 347 -57.32 9.05 40.98
C ARG A 347 -55.99 9.37 41.64
N ASP A 348 -55.33 10.45 41.21
CA ASP A 348 -54.06 10.92 41.80
C ASP A 348 -54.26 11.67 43.13
N LEU A 349 -53.17 12.23 43.66
CA LEU A 349 -53.14 13.00 44.92
C LEU A 349 -53.94 14.32 44.80
N GLU A 350 -54.15 14.83 43.59
CA GLU A 350 -54.93 16.03 43.31
C GLU A 350 -56.40 15.70 42.95
N GLY A 351 -56.80 14.42 43.04
CA GLY A 351 -58.15 13.93 42.77
C GLY A 351 -58.48 13.82 41.28
N ARG A 352 -57.49 13.90 40.38
CA ARG A 352 -57.66 13.77 38.93
C ARG A 352 -57.70 12.32 38.51
N LEU A 353 -58.50 11.99 37.50
CA LEU A 353 -58.63 10.61 37.02
C LEU A 353 -57.37 10.15 36.28
N ILE A 354 -56.67 9.13 36.82
CA ILE A 354 -55.53 8.47 36.18
C ILE A 354 -56.02 7.37 35.26
N MET A 355 -56.98 6.55 35.71
CA MET A 355 -57.43 5.36 35.01
C MET A 355 -58.86 4.97 35.42
N CYS A 356 -59.65 4.40 34.52
CA CYS A 356 -60.91 3.76 34.85
C CYS A 356 -61.16 2.54 33.95
N ASN A 357 -62.03 1.64 34.39
CA ASN A 357 -62.46 0.50 33.58
C ASN A 357 -63.64 0.84 32.68
N LYS A 358 -63.96 -0.09 31.77
CA LYS A 358 -65.04 0.06 30.81
C LYS A 358 -66.42 0.29 31.48
N SER A 359 -66.70 -0.37 32.60
CA SER A 359 -67.96 -0.19 33.34
C SER A 359 -68.14 1.23 33.87
N TYR A 360 -67.06 1.88 34.32
CA TYR A 360 -67.09 3.28 34.75
C TYR A 360 -67.45 4.23 33.59
N GLU A 361 -66.87 4.02 32.40
CA GLU A 361 -67.23 4.79 31.19
C GLU A 361 -68.72 4.63 30.85
N ASP A 362 -69.20 3.39 30.85
CA ASP A 362 -70.55 3.06 30.40
C ASP A 362 -71.61 3.57 31.39
N GLN A 363 -71.36 3.48 32.71
CA GLN A 363 -72.31 3.94 33.72
C GLN A 363 -72.41 5.48 33.81
N LEU A 364 -71.32 6.18 33.56
CA LEU A 364 -71.29 7.65 33.51
C LEU A 364 -71.52 8.21 32.10
N ALA A 365 -71.82 7.35 31.12
CA ALA A 365 -72.04 7.72 29.72
C ALA A 365 -70.94 8.64 29.13
N THR A 366 -69.69 8.43 29.54
CA THR A 366 -68.54 9.29 29.19
C THR A 366 -67.33 8.44 28.80
N ARG A 367 -66.41 8.96 27.97
CA ARG A 367 -65.18 8.26 27.58
C ARG A 367 -64.00 8.63 28.49
N PHE A 368 -63.11 7.67 28.73
CA PHE A 368 -61.90 7.86 29.53
C PHE A 368 -61.01 8.97 28.98
N GLU A 369 -60.85 9.05 27.65
CA GLU A 369 -60.03 10.08 27.00
C GLU A 369 -60.48 11.52 27.33
N THR A 370 -61.77 11.74 27.60
CA THR A 370 -62.30 13.06 27.99
C THR A 370 -62.26 13.30 29.50
N LEU A 371 -62.14 12.26 30.31
CA LEU A 371 -62.08 12.35 31.77
C LEU A 371 -60.65 12.27 32.34
N ARG A 372 -59.70 11.79 31.56
CA ARG A 372 -58.31 11.65 32.00
C ARG A 372 -57.74 12.99 32.44
N GLY A 373 -57.22 13.07 33.66
CA GLY A 373 -56.64 14.29 34.22
C GLY A 373 -57.64 15.31 34.79
N THR A 374 -58.95 15.05 34.73
CA THR A 374 -59.98 15.95 35.29
C THR A 374 -60.36 15.56 36.72
N ARG A 375 -60.66 16.57 37.56
CA ARG A 375 -61.26 16.37 38.88
C ARG A 375 -62.75 16.07 38.75
N LEU A 376 -63.36 15.52 39.80
CA LEU A 376 -64.81 15.27 39.81
C LEU A 376 -65.61 16.55 39.56
N THR A 377 -65.18 17.67 40.15
CA THR A 377 -65.79 19.02 40.01
C THR A 377 -65.68 19.60 38.60
N ASP A 378 -64.63 19.22 37.87
CA ASP A 378 -64.34 19.74 36.53
C ASP A 378 -65.01 18.89 35.43
N SER A 379 -65.63 17.78 35.81
CA SER A 379 -66.29 16.83 34.92
C SER A 379 -67.81 16.93 35.02
N ALA A 380 -68.51 16.92 33.89
CA ALA A 380 -69.98 16.86 33.86
C ALA A 380 -70.54 15.46 34.20
N ALA A 381 -69.72 14.57 34.76
CA ALA A 381 -70.08 13.17 35.01
C ALA A 381 -71.02 13.00 36.21
N PHE A 382 -71.02 13.98 37.13
CA PHE A 382 -71.94 14.05 38.27
C PHE A 382 -72.54 15.45 38.36
N PRO A 383 -73.75 15.61 38.93
CA PRO A 383 -74.27 16.91 39.32
C PRO A 383 -73.29 17.63 40.27
N LEU A 384 -73.14 18.95 40.13
CA LEU A 384 -72.12 19.75 40.82
C LEU A 384 -72.09 19.50 42.35
N ALA A 385 -73.26 19.49 42.99
CA ALA A 385 -73.38 19.24 44.43
C ALA A 385 -72.88 17.83 44.85
N THR A 386 -73.06 16.81 43.99
CA THR A 386 -72.55 15.46 44.24
C THR A 386 -71.06 15.37 43.95
N ALA A 387 -70.58 16.05 42.90
CA ALA A 387 -69.16 16.11 42.55
C ALA A 387 -68.33 16.78 43.65
N GLU A 388 -68.80 17.89 44.22
CA GLU A 388 -68.15 18.61 45.33
C GLU A 388 -68.10 17.77 46.60
N LEU A 389 -69.22 17.14 46.97
CA LEU A 389 -69.30 16.23 48.13
C LEU A 389 -68.28 15.10 48.00
N LEU A 390 -68.29 14.38 46.87
CA LEU A 390 -67.37 13.27 46.63
C LEU A 390 -65.92 13.73 46.56
N HIS A 391 -65.64 14.88 45.94
CA HIS A 391 -64.27 15.41 45.87
C HIS A 391 -63.74 15.79 47.26
N GLY A 392 -64.55 16.44 48.10
CA GLY A 392 -64.18 16.77 49.47
C GLY A 392 -63.86 15.53 50.29
N GLU A 393 -64.69 14.48 50.19
CA GLU A 393 -64.46 13.20 50.86
C GLU A 393 -63.19 12.48 50.37
N LEU A 394 -62.89 12.52 49.06
CA LEU A 394 -61.66 11.96 48.51
C LEU A 394 -60.42 12.70 49.04
N MET A 395 -60.47 14.03 49.14
CA MET A 395 -59.37 14.83 49.69
C MET A 395 -59.14 14.54 51.17
N GLU A 396 -60.21 14.44 51.96
CA GLU A 396 -60.13 14.01 53.36
C GLU A 396 -59.54 12.60 53.50
N GLN A 397 -59.90 11.70 52.59
CA GLN A 397 -59.38 10.33 52.59
C GLN A 397 -57.88 10.25 52.25
N LEU A 398 -57.39 11.08 51.33
CA LEU A 398 -55.97 11.19 51.01
C LEU A 398 -55.16 11.71 52.21
N LEU A 399 -55.72 12.62 53.01
CA LEU A 399 -55.10 13.15 54.22
C LEU A 399 -55.07 12.11 55.35
N THR A 400 -56.21 11.46 55.62
CA THR A 400 -56.36 10.49 56.73
C THR A 400 -55.76 9.13 56.42
N ARG A 401 -55.59 8.79 55.13
CA ARG A 401 -55.09 7.50 54.61
C ARG A 401 -55.89 6.30 55.09
N GLN A 402 -57.14 6.50 55.47
CA GLN A 402 -58.03 5.42 55.90
C GLN A 402 -58.84 4.90 54.71
N PRO A 403 -59.07 3.58 54.58
CA PRO A 403 -60.00 3.05 53.59
C PRO A 403 -61.43 3.43 53.98
N ARG A 404 -62.29 3.64 52.98
CA ARG A 404 -63.69 4.04 53.17
C ARG A 404 -64.62 3.07 52.45
N PHE A 405 -65.63 2.60 53.16
CA PHE A 405 -66.64 1.67 52.67
C PHE A 405 -68.00 2.14 53.19
N VAL A 406 -68.94 2.47 52.31
CA VAL A 406 -70.23 3.02 52.76
C VAL A 406 -71.35 2.80 51.75
N ASP A 407 -72.50 2.37 52.26
CA ASP A 407 -73.76 2.37 51.54
C ASP A 407 -74.35 3.78 51.53
N ARG A 408 -74.68 4.31 50.34
CA ARG A 408 -75.18 5.67 50.18
C ARG A 408 -76.10 5.81 48.96
N GLN A 409 -76.96 6.81 49.01
CA GLN A 409 -77.71 7.25 47.83
C GLN A 409 -76.93 8.38 47.17
N LEU A 410 -76.58 8.24 45.90
CA LEU A 410 -75.95 9.31 45.11
C LEU A 410 -76.82 9.71 43.93
N MET A 411 -76.83 11.02 43.65
CA MET A 411 -77.47 11.55 42.46
C MET A 411 -76.51 11.42 41.27
N PHE A 412 -76.85 10.56 40.32
CA PHE A 412 -76.17 10.51 39.03
C PHE A 412 -76.94 11.37 38.02
N SER A 413 -76.33 11.67 36.87
CA SER A 413 -76.99 12.42 35.79
C SER A 413 -78.26 11.75 35.25
N ASN A 414 -78.45 10.45 35.53
CA ASN A 414 -79.62 9.65 35.13
C ASN A 414 -80.58 9.32 36.30
N GLY A 415 -80.42 9.97 37.45
CA GLY A 415 -81.30 9.84 38.62
C GLY A 415 -80.60 9.33 39.89
N LEU A 416 -81.38 9.24 40.97
CA LEU A 416 -80.90 8.79 42.28
C LEU A 416 -80.66 7.27 42.29
N ARG A 417 -79.52 6.83 42.82
CA ARG A 417 -79.16 5.41 42.92
C ARG A 417 -78.63 5.04 44.29
N ASP A 418 -79.05 3.87 44.77
CA ASP A 418 -78.48 3.22 45.96
C ASP A 418 -77.21 2.48 45.56
N ILE A 419 -76.07 2.94 46.07
CA ILE A 419 -74.77 2.34 45.76
C ILE A 419 -74.01 1.99 47.03
N TYR A 420 -73.25 0.90 46.96
CA TYR A 420 -72.16 0.63 47.87
C TYR A 420 -70.89 1.23 47.27
N HIS A 421 -70.36 2.31 47.86
CA HIS A 421 -69.15 2.98 47.41
C HIS A 421 -67.97 2.57 48.29
N TRP A 422 -66.87 2.20 47.65
CA TRP A 422 -65.63 1.84 48.32
C TRP A 422 -64.45 2.58 47.70
N SER A 423 -63.51 3.01 48.54
CA SER A 423 -62.28 3.68 48.10
C SER A 423 -61.16 3.35 49.08
N VAL A 424 -59.96 3.11 48.55
CA VAL A 424 -58.77 2.75 49.32
C VAL A 424 -57.55 3.55 48.83
N PRO A 425 -56.61 3.91 49.71
CA PRO A 425 -55.32 4.48 49.32
C PRO A 425 -54.51 3.55 48.40
N PHE A 426 -54.05 4.09 47.26
CA PHE A 426 -53.21 3.40 46.29
C PHE A 426 -51.76 3.83 46.46
N TYR A 427 -50.86 2.86 46.65
CA TYR A 427 -49.42 3.07 46.85
C TYR A 427 -48.62 2.58 45.66
N GLY A 428 -47.53 3.30 45.34
CA GLY A 428 -46.57 2.88 44.32
C GLY A 428 -45.66 1.74 44.79
N SER A 429 -44.82 1.22 43.90
CA SER A 429 -43.80 0.21 44.24
C SER A 429 -42.76 0.70 45.25
N ASP A 430 -42.67 2.02 45.44
CA ASP A 430 -41.82 2.72 46.40
C ASP A 430 -42.48 2.91 47.79
N GLY A 431 -43.70 2.41 47.99
CA GLY A 431 -44.46 2.55 49.23
C GLY A 431 -45.03 3.96 49.45
N GLN A 432 -44.85 4.88 48.49
CA GLN A 432 -45.41 6.23 48.57
C GLN A 432 -46.87 6.23 48.12
N LEU A 433 -47.68 7.06 48.77
CA LEU A 433 -49.07 7.25 48.37
C LEU A 433 -49.10 7.87 46.97
N ARG A 434 -49.77 7.21 46.03
CA ARG A 434 -49.93 7.65 44.63
C ARG A 434 -51.33 8.16 44.32
N GLY A 435 -52.31 7.83 45.15
CA GLY A 435 -53.67 8.29 44.96
C GLY A 435 -54.72 7.41 45.64
N LEU A 436 -55.92 7.34 45.07
CA LEU A 436 -57.03 6.52 45.54
C LEU A 436 -57.50 5.56 44.43
N LEU A 437 -57.69 4.30 44.79
CA LEU A 437 -58.41 3.31 44.01
C LEU A 437 -59.82 3.18 44.59
N GLY A 438 -60.85 3.38 43.79
CA GLY A 438 -62.22 3.27 44.26
C GLY A 438 -63.15 2.72 43.21
N GLY A 439 -64.34 2.37 43.66
CA GLY A 439 -65.40 1.85 42.81
C GLY A 439 -66.73 1.89 43.52
N TRP A 440 -67.78 1.58 42.78
CA TRP A 440 -69.11 1.44 43.37
C TRP A 440 -69.88 0.29 42.75
N VAL A 441 -70.84 -0.22 43.50
CA VAL A 441 -71.75 -1.30 43.07
C VAL A 441 -73.19 -0.85 43.33
N ASP A 442 -74.08 -0.98 42.34
CA ASP A 442 -75.51 -0.69 42.54
C ASP A 442 -76.13 -1.80 43.41
N VAL A 443 -76.81 -1.42 44.50
CA VAL A 443 -77.33 -2.36 45.50
C VAL A 443 -78.73 -2.88 45.10
N ARG A 444 -79.40 -2.23 44.14
CA ARG A 444 -80.79 -2.57 43.73
C ARG A 444 -80.96 -3.97 43.12
N PRO A 445 -80.05 -4.50 42.28
CA PRO A 445 -80.17 -5.87 41.75
C PRO A 445 -79.94 -6.97 42.80
N ARG A 446 -79.27 -6.66 43.92
CA ARG A 446 -78.94 -7.65 44.97
C ARG A 446 -80.13 -7.96 45.88
N ARG A 447 -80.96 -6.96 46.21
CA ARG A 447 -82.18 -7.16 47.01
C ARG A 447 -83.24 -8.03 46.32
N SER A 448 -83.34 -7.98 44.99
CA SER A 448 -84.31 -8.84 44.26
C SER A 448 -83.87 -10.31 44.15
N ARG A 449 -82.56 -10.59 44.15
CA ARG A 449 -82.05 -11.97 44.17
C ARG A 449 -82.14 -12.61 45.56
N SER A 450 -81.87 -11.87 46.64
CA SER A 450 -81.95 -12.43 48.00
C SER A 450 -83.39 -12.75 48.43
N ASN A 451 -84.40 -11.98 47.98
CA ASN A 451 -85.81 -12.29 48.24
C ASN A 451 -86.37 -13.45 47.40
N ARG A 452 -85.63 -13.93 46.39
CA ARG A 452 -86.04 -15.06 45.54
C ARG A 452 -85.52 -16.41 46.04
N PHE A 453 -84.67 -16.42 47.08
CA PHE A 453 -84.18 -17.63 47.76
C PHE A 453 -84.86 -17.87 49.13
N LEU A 454 -85.76 -16.99 49.56
CA LEU A 454 -86.52 -17.10 50.82
C LEU A 454 -88.04 -17.09 50.59
N ALA A 455 -88.50 -17.46 49.40
CA ALA A 455 -89.91 -17.70 49.07
C ALA A 455 -90.10 -19.14 48.61
#